data_AF-A0A412SSF3-F1
#
_entry.id   AF-A0A412SSF3-F1
#
_cell.length_a   1.000
_cell.length_b   1.000
_cell.length_c   1.000
_cell.angle_alpha   90.00
_cell.angle_beta   90.00
_cell.angle_gamma   90.00
#
_symmetry.space_group_name_H-M   'P 1'
#
loop_
_entity.id
_entity.type
_entity.pdbx_description
1 polymer ?
#
loop_
_entity_poly.entity_id
_entity_poly.type
_entity_poly.pdbx_seq_one_letter_code
_entity_poly.pdbx_strand_id
1 'polypeptide(L)'
;MNVQEQIKEWYQDRRFVNYVNMRVQEEIRHVSEQRPDQKYKELDDAFDLDDRYFVPLTTYLTYRLQLAKLQKNRSKRRRGIWWVFVQIVILRLYTEITTKEFEKLQKESYGAIIPMLHNEYVMKLNRIRQ
;
A
#
# COMPACT_ATOMS: atom_id res chain seq x y z
N MET A 1 -20.42 -10.29 -4.35
CA MET A 1 -19.10 -10.81 -3.97
C MET A 1 -18.32 -9.71 -3.27
N ASN A 2 -17.85 -9.99 -2.05
CA ASN A 2 -17.05 -9.07 -1.24
C ASN A 2 -15.67 -8.85 -1.90
N VAL A 3 -15.08 -7.66 -1.78
CA VAL A 3 -13.72 -7.37 -2.28
C VAL A 3 -12.70 -8.38 -1.74
N GLN A 4 -12.88 -8.85 -0.51
CA GLN A 4 -12.00 -9.88 0.07
C GLN A 4 -12.11 -11.24 -0.63
N GLU A 5 -13.31 -11.61 -1.12
CA GLU A 5 -13.51 -12.83 -1.89
C GLU A 5 -12.90 -12.71 -3.28
N GLN A 6 -13.10 -11.57 -3.95
CA GLN A 6 -12.48 -11.26 -5.24
C GLN A 6 -10.95 -11.34 -5.18
N ILE A 7 -10.35 -10.77 -4.13
CA ILE A 7 -8.91 -10.84 -3.93
C ILE A 7 -8.46 -12.30 -3.82
N LYS A 8 -9.15 -13.14 -3.04
CA LYS A 8 -8.80 -14.57 -2.91
C LYS A 8 -8.85 -15.31 -4.24
N GLU A 9 -9.85 -15.01 -5.08
CA GLU A 9 -9.97 -15.58 -6.41
C GLU A 9 -8.83 -15.15 -7.33
N TRP A 10 -8.53 -13.85 -7.39
CA TRP A 10 -7.44 -13.34 -8.25
C TRP A 10 -6.08 -13.91 -7.86
N TYR A 11 -5.84 -14.11 -6.56
CA TYR A 11 -4.60 -14.73 -6.07
C TYR A 11 -4.44 -16.22 -6.44
N GLN A 12 -5.47 -16.87 -7.01
CA GLN A 12 -5.31 -18.20 -7.62
C GLN A 12 -4.56 -18.14 -8.97
N ASP A 13 -4.56 -16.99 -9.66
CA ASP A 13 -3.78 -16.80 -10.88
C ASP A 13 -2.31 -16.50 -10.57
N ARG A 14 -1.44 -17.49 -10.78
CA ARG A 14 0.02 -17.34 -10.58
C ARG A 14 0.62 -16.20 -11.42
N ARG A 15 0.09 -15.92 -12.61
CA ARG A 15 0.58 -14.82 -13.45
C ARG A 15 0.24 -13.47 -12.83
N PHE A 16 -0.95 -13.36 -12.25
CA PHE A 16 -1.33 -12.17 -11.49
C PHE A 16 -0.46 -11.99 -10.24
N VAL A 17 -0.20 -13.06 -9.48
CA VAL A 17 0.71 -13.00 -8.31
C VAL A 17 2.10 -12.51 -8.71
N ASN A 18 2.67 -13.05 -9.79
CA ASN A 18 3.96 -12.59 -10.30
C ASN A 18 3.92 -11.12 -10.74
N TYR A 19 2.83 -10.68 -11.37
CA TYR A 19 2.63 -9.28 -11.74
C TYR A 19 2.59 -8.36 -10.52
N VAL A 20 1.84 -8.74 -9.48
CA VAL A 20 1.78 -7.99 -8.21
C VAL A 20 3.17 -7.84 -7.61
N ASN A 21 3.92 -8.94 -7.49
CA ASN A 21 5.28 -8.92 -6.95
C ASN A 21 6.20 -8.00 -7.75
N MET A 22 6.19 -8.12 -9.09
CA MET A 22 6.97 -7.26 -9.98
C MET A 22 6.62 -5.77 -9.78
N ARG A 23 5.33 -5.43 -9.79
CA ARG A 23 4.88 -4.03 -9.65
C ARG A 23 5.20 -3.45 -8.28
N VAL A 24 5.05 -4.23 -7.21
CA VAL A 24 5.42 -3.79 -5.86
C VAL A 24 6.94 -3.54 -5.78
N GLN A 25 7.76 -4.42 -6.35
CA GLN A 25 9.21 -4.23 -6.40
C GLN A 25 9.63 -3.00 -7.20
N GLU A 26 8.95 -2.73 -8.33
CA GLU A 26 9.16 -1.49 -9.09
C GLU A 26 8.87 -0.25 -8.23
N GLU A 27 7.73 -0.21 -7.53
CA GLU A 27 7.36 0.93 -6.69
C GLU A 27 8.31 1.11 -5.50
N ILE A 28 8.80 0.02 -4.90
CA ILE A 28 9.82 0.07 -3.84
C ILE A 28 11.14 0.65 -4.36
N ARG A 29 11.58 0.28 -5.57
CA ARG A 29 12.82 0.83 -6.16
C ARG A 29 12.77 2.35 -6.29
N HIS A 30 11.59 2.89 -6.58
CA HIS A 30 11.37 4.34 -6.71
C HIS A 30 10.95 5.01 -5.40
N VAL A 31 10.98 4.32 -4.25
CA VAL A 31 10.55 4.91 -2.98
C VAL A 31 11.45 6.07 -2.55
N SER A 32 12.76 5.99 -2.86
CA SER A 32 13.72 7.06 -2.56
C SER A 32 13.39 8.37 -3.29
N GLU A 33 12.67 8.28 -4.42
CA GLU A 33 12.18 9.43 -5.18
C GLU A 33 10.88 10.00 -4.60
N GLN A 34 10.15 9.21 -3.80
CA GLN A 34 8.95 9.64 -3.11
C GLN A 34 9.33 10.39 -1.84
N ARG A 35 9.43 11.71 -1.90
CA ARG A 35 9.67 12.53 -0.70
C ARG A 35 8.53 12.30 0.30
N PRO A 36 8.78 11.67 1.47
CA PRO A 36 7.76 11.60 2.50
C PRO A 36 7.44 13.03 2.95
N ASP A 37 6.18 13.27 3.29
CA ASP A 37 5.82 14.55 3.89
C ASP A 37 6.46 14.69 5.27
N GLN A 38 6.56 15.94 5.70
CA GLN A 38 7.22 16.30 6.94
C GLN A 38 6.63 15.56 8.15
N LYS A 39 5.31 15.35 8.19
CA LYS A 39 4.65 14.72 9.34
C LYS A 39 4.95 13.24 9.44
N TYR A 40 5.01 12.53 8.32
CA TYR A 40 5.47 11.15 8.29
C TYR A 40 6.89 11.05 8.85
N LYS A 41 7.80 11.88 8.33
CA LYS A 41 9.21 11.86 8.71
C LYS A 41 9.39 12.08 10.21
N GLU A 42 8.70 13.07 10.79
CA GLU A 42 8.76 13.31 12.24
C GLU A 42 8.31 12.12 13.08
N LEU A 43 7.31 11.37 12.62
CA LEU A 43 6.80 10.20 13.33
C LEU A 43 7.70 8.97 13.15
N ASP A 44 8.30 8.83 11.98
CA ASP A 44 9.27 7.78 11.64
C ASP A 44 10.58 8.00 12.43
N ASP A 45 11.13 9.22 12.40
CA ASP A 45 12.32 9.61 13.17
C ASP A 45 12.08 9.45 14.70
N ALA A 46 10.88 9.75 15.19
CA ALA A 46 10.53 9.55 16.60
C ALA A 46 10.37 8.06 16.95
N PHE A 47 9.88 7.25 16.00
CA PHE A 47 9.78 5.80 16.16
C PHE A 47 11.17 5.14 16.22
N ASP A 48 12.13 5.59 15.43
CA ASP A 48 13.53 5.13 15.51
C ASP A 48 14.15 5.33 16.91
N LEU A 49 13.64 6.30 17.68
CA LEU A 49 14.09 6.59 19.04
C LEU A 49 13.24 5.90 20.12
N ASP A 50 11.96 5.64 19.85
CA ASP A 50 11.00 5.16 20.83
C ASP A 50 9.80 4.44 20.17
N ASP A 51 9.70 3.13 20.43
CA ASP A 51 8.64 2.25 19.92
C ASP A 51 7.21 2.73 20.21
N ARG A 52 7.00 3.58 21.22
CA ARG A 52 5.69 4.15 21.53
C ARG A 52 5.12 4.99 20.38
N TYR A 53 5.97 5.48 19.47
CA TYR A 53 5.55 6.24 18.29
C TYR A 53 5.02 5.35 17.15
N PHE A 54 5.13 4.02 17.25
CA PHE A 54 4.57 3.10 16.27
C PHE A 54 3.05 3.26 16.10
N VAL A 55 2.32 3.45 17.20
CA VAL A 55 0.85 3.65 17.16
C VAL A 55 0.48 5.01 16.52
N PRO A 56 1.09 6.15 16.91
CA PRO A 56 0.96 7.42 16.19
C PRO A 56 1.27 7.34 14.70
N LEU A 57 2.37 6.68 14.32
CA LEU A 57 2.78 6.48 12.93
C LEU A 57 1.73 5.67 12.14
N THR A 58 1.25 4.57 12.73
CA THR A 58 0.18 3.74 12.17
C THR A 58 -1.14 4.52 12.01
N THR A 59 -1.47 5.36 12.98
CA THR A 59 -2.67 6.21 12.95
C THR A 59 -2.57 7.25 11.82
N TYR A 60 -1.38 7.84 11.65
CA TYR A 60 -1.13 8.78 10.57
C TYR A 60 -1.26 8.12 9.19
N LEU A 61 -0.67 6.94 9.00
CA LEU A 61 -0.81 6.18 7.75
C LEU A 61 -2.27 5.79 7.47
N THR A 62 -3.02 5.43 8.51
CA THR A 62 -4.46 5.14 8.39
C THR A 62 -5.23 6.36 7.90
N TYR A 63 -4.99 7.53 8.50
CA TYR A 63 -5.57 8.79 8.03
C TYR A 63 -5.23 9.07 6.56
N ARG A 64 -3.96 8.91 6.18
CA ARG A 64 -3.48 9.12 4.81
C ARG A 64 -4.13 8.17 3.81
N LEU A 65 -4.37 6.92 4.18
CA LEU A 65 -5.09 5.97 3.35
C LEU A 65 -6.53 6.43 3.10
N GLN A 66 -7.25 6.86 4.14
CA GLN A 66 -8.62 7.36 3.99
C GLN A 66 -8.65 8.62 3.12
N LEU A 67 -7.75 9.57 3.34
CA LEU A 67 -7.63 10.75 2.49
C LEU A 67 -7.38 10.39 1.02
N ALA A 68 -6.49 9.42 0.77
CA ALA A 68 -6.20 8.97 -0.59
C ALA A 68 -7.45 8.37 -1.25
N LYS A 69 -8.20 7.52 -0.54
CA LYS A 69 -9.45 6.91 -1.02
C LYS A 69 -10.51 7.96 -1.39
N LEU A 70 -10.58 9.07 -0.65
CA LEU A 70 -11.52 10.18 -0.90
C LEU A 70 -11.12 11.07 -2.10
N GLN A 71 -9.91 10.92 -2.65
CA GLN A 71 -9.49 11.72 -3.80
C GLN A 71 -10.36 11.44 -5.03
N LYS A 72 -11.02 12.49 -5.56
CA LYS A 72 -11.81 12.41 -6.80
C LYS A 72 -10.94 12.09 -8.01
N ASN A 73 -9.77 12.73 -8.10
CA ASN A 73 -8.83 12.51 -9.20
C ASN A 73 -8.21 11.09 -9.10
N ARG A 74 -8.43 10.26 -10.12
CA ARG A 74 -7.95 8.87 -10.14
C ARG A 74 -6.43 8.75 -10.01
N SER A 75 -5.66 9.61 -10.67
CA SER A 75 -4.19 9.59 -10.58
C SER A 75 -3.71 9.96 -9.18
N LYS A 76 -4.28 11.01 -8.57
CA LYS A 76 -3.95 11.39 -7.19
C LYS A 76 -4.35 10.30 -6.18
N ARG A 77 -5.53 9.70 -6.34
CA ARG A 77 -6.01 8.58 -5.53
C ARG A 77 -5.04 7.40 -5.57
N ARG A 78 -4.68 6.95 -6.78
CA ARG A 78 -3.76 5.82 -6.97
C ARG A 78 -2.40 6.09 -6.35
N ARG A 79 -1.82 7.27 -6.59
CA ARG A 79 -0.53 7.65 -6.00
C ARG A 79 -0.58 7.69 -4.47
N GLY A 80 -1.65 8.24 -3.89
CA GLY A 80 -1.82 8.26 -2.43
C GLY A 80 -1.93 6.87 -1.80
N ILE A 81 -2.67 5.95 -2.44
CA ILE A 81 -2.79 4.56 -1.98
C ILE A 81 -1.44 3.84 -2.09
N TRP A 82 -0.74 3.99 -3.21
CA TRP A 82 0.60 3.43 -3.41
C TRP A 82 1.58 3.92 -2.35
N TRP A 83 1.62 5.23 -2.11
CA TRP A 83 2.50 5.82 -1.11
C TRP A 83 2.30 5.17 0.27
N VAL A 84 1.05 5.06 0.74
CA VAL A 84 0.76 4.41 2.04
C VAL A 84 1.14 2.93 2.04
N PHE A 85 0.82 2.20 0.97
CA PHE A 85 1.17 0.78 0.86
C PHE A 85 2.68 0.55 0.96
N VAL A 86 3.48 1.37 0.26
CA VAL A 86 4.95 1.27 0.32
C VAL A 86 5.48 1.55 1.73
N GLN A 87 4.97 2.56 2.44
CA GLN A 87 5.38 2.81 3.83
C GLN A 87 5.06 1.62 4.75
N ILE A 88 3.90 0.98 4.58
CA ILE A 88 3.55 -0.24 5.33
C ILE A 88 4.53 -1.39 5.04
N VAL A 89 4.92 -1.58 3.78
CA VAL A 89 5.89 -2.61 3.39
C VAL A 89 7.25 -2.31 4.02
N ILE A 90 7.71 -1.07 3.96
CA ILE A 90 9.00 -0.65 4.55
C ILE A 90 8.98 -0.85 6.06
N LEU A 91 7.95 -0.36 6.76
CA LEU A 91 7.76 -0.60 8.20
C LEU A 91 7.89 -2.09 8.53
N ARG A 92 7.22 -2.96 7.77
CA ARG A 92 7.29 -4.41 8.00
C ARG A 92 8.67 -5.02 7.74
N LEU A 93 9.53 -4.38 6.96
CA LEU A 93 10.90 -4.84 6.72
C LEU A 93 11.84 -4.53 7.88
N TYR A 94 11.58 -3.47 8.65
CA TYR A 94 12.50 -3.02 9.71
C TYR A 94 11.91 -3.11 11.14
N THR A 95 10.64 -3.47 11.31
CA THR A 95 10.04 -3.73 12.63
C THR A 95 9.22 -5.02 12.71
N GLU A 96 9.27 -5.66 13.88
CA GLU A 96 8.42 -6.80 14.24
C GLU A 96 7.16 -6.38 15.03
N ILE A 97 7.07 -5.11 15.43
CA ILE A 97 5.95 -4.59 16.22
C ILE A 97 4.65 -4.79 15.44
N THR A 98 3.69 -5.42 16.11
CA THR A 98 2.37 -5.68 15.53
C THR A 98 1.31 -5.23 16.54
N THR A 99 0.45 -4.32 16.10
CA THR A 99 -0.70 -3.81 16.86
C THR A 99 -1.99 -4.08 16.09
N LYS A 100 -3.14 -4.08 16.78
CA LYS A 100 -4.45 -4.26 16.13
C LYS A 100 -4.72 -3.19 15.08
N GLU A 101 -4.27 -1.96 15.37
CA GLU A 101 -4.33 -0.82 14.47
C GLU A 101 -3.52 -1.06 13.20
N PHE A 102 -2.32 -1.62 13.34
CA PHE A 102 -1.44 -1.90 12.21
C PHE A 102 -1.97 -3.04 11.34
N GLU A 103 -2.45 -4.14 11.95
CA GLU A 103 -3.09 -5.24 11.21
C GLU A 103 -4.32 -4.75 10.43
N LYS A 104 -5.13 -3.89 11.04
CA LYS A 104 -6.28 -3.27 10.38
C LYS A 104 -5.84 -2.39 9.20
N LEU A 105 -4.82 -1.56 9.39
CA LEU A 105 -4.23 -0.73 8.33
C LEU A 105 -3.72 -1.58 7.18
N GLN A 106 -2.97 -2.65 7.45
CA GLN A 106 -2.49 -3.59 6.45
C GLN A 106 -3.67 -4.14 5.65
N LYS A 107 -4.67 -4.71 6.31
CA LYS A 107 -5.85 -5.30 5.64
C LYS A 107 -6.59 -4.28 4.77
N GLU A 108 -6.78 -3.06 5.26
CA GLU A 108 -7.43 -1.99 4.49
C GLU A 108 -6.58 -1.54 3.29
N SER A 109 -5.27 -1.42 3.46
CA SER A 109 -4.33 -1.07 2.39
C SER A 109 -4.32 -2.15 1.30
N TYR A 110 -4.26 -3.44 1.67
CA TYR A 110 -4.40 -4.57 0.75
C TYR A 110 -5.73 -4.52 -0.02
N GLY A 111 -6.83 -4.24 0.67
CA GLY A 111 -8.16 -4.09 0.06
C GLY A 111 -8.25 -2.93 -0.94
N ALA A 112 -7.38 -1.93 -0.83
CA ALA A 112 -7.31 -0.79 -1.76
C ALA A 112 -6.37 -1.03 -2.95
N ILE A 113 -5.19 -1.63 -2.69
CA ILE A 113 -4.13 -1.77 -3.69
C ILE A 113 -4.35 -2.93 -4.66
N ILE A 114 -4.84 -4.09 -4.18
CA ILE A 114 -4.98 -5.27 -5.03
C ILE A 114 -5.98 -5.07 -6.17
N PRO A 115 -7.17 -4.46 -5.96
CA PRO A 115 -8.06 -4.13 -7.06
C PRO A 115 -7.43 -3.16 -8.07
N MET A 116 -6.58 -2.23 -7.61
CA MET A 116 -5.86 -1.32 -8.51
C MET A 116 -4.85 -2.06 -9.39
N LEU A 117 -4.11 -3.01 -8.82
CA LEU A 117 -3.14 -3.86 -9.51
C LEU A 117 -3.83 -4.84 -10.47
N HIS A 118 -4.93 -5.47 -10.05
CA HIS A 118 -5.72 -6.35 -10.91
C HIS A 118 -6.23 -5.62 -12.14
N ASN A 119 -6.76 -4.40 -11.97
CA ASN A 119 -7.17 -3.57 -13.11
C ASN A 119 -6.02 -3.26 -14.07
N GLU A 120 -4.82 -2.95 -13.57
CA GLU A 120 -3.66 -2.73 -14.45
C GLU A 120 -3.24 -4.01 -15.20
N TYR A 121 -3.22 -5.14 -14.49
CA TYR A 121 -2.89 -6.44 -15.07
C TYR A 121 -3.84 -6.80 -16.22
N VAL A 122 -5.14 -6.68 -16.02
CA VAL A 122 -6.16 -6.95 -17.05
C VAL A 122 -5.99 -5.98 -18.24
N MET A 123 -5.74 -4.69 -17.98
CA MET A 123 -5.49 -3.73 -19.05
C MET A 123 -4.22 -4.07 -19.86
N LYS A 124 -3.15 -4.54 -19.19
CA LYS A 124 -1.92 -4.98 -19.86
C LYS A 124 -2.18 -6.20 -20.73
N LEU A 125 -2.92 -7.20 -20.25
CA LEU A 125 -3.29 -8.38 -21.04
C LEU A 125 -4.10 -8.01 -22.28
N ASN A 126 -5.06 -7.10 -22.16
CA ASN A 126 -5.90 -6.69 -23.28
C ASN A 126 -5.12 -5.92 -24.35
N ARG A 127 -4.08 -5.16 -23.98
CA ARG A 127 -3.19 -4.49 -24.94
C ARG A 127 -2.26 -5.44 -25.69
N ILE A 128 -1.92 -6.59 -25.09
CA ILE A 128 -1.09 -7.61 -25.74
C ILE A 128 -1.90 -8.42 -26.77
N ARG A 129 -3.23 -8.41 -26.67
CA ARG A 129 -4.15 -9.13 -27.57
C ARG A 129 -4.60 -8.31 -28.79
N GLN A 130 -4.19 -7.05 -28.90
CA GLN A 130 -4.42 -6.15 -30.04
C GLN A 130 -3.17 -6.08 -30.90
#